data_AF-A0A450SYA6-F1
#
_entry.id   AF-A0A450SYA6-F1
#
_cell.length_a   1.000
_cell.length_b   1.000
_cell.length_c   1.000
_cell.angle_alpha   90.00
_cell.angle_beta   90.00
_cell.angle_gamma   90.00
#
_symmetry.space_group_name_H-M   'P 1'
#
loop_
_entity.id
_entity.type
_entity.pdbx_description
1 polymer ?
#
loop_
_entity_poly.entity_id
_entity_poly.type
_entity_poly.pdbx_seq_one_letter_code
_entity_poly.pdbx_strand_id
1 'polypeptide(L)' 'MVDILFVTVTAFIAWHGLTWRNEAGESDAVRLLFGAIALLFCLRVLFVDIFRVF' A
#
# COMPACT_ATOMS: atom_id res chain seq x y z
N MET A 1 8.52 -15.86 -6.97
CA MET A 1 8.66 -14.71 -7.90
C MET A 1 7.39 -13.87 -7.93
N VAL A 2 6.20 -14.50 -7.88
CA VAL A 2 4.90 -13.81 -7.82
C VAL A 2 4.77 -12.94 -6.55
N ASP A 3 5.31 -13.37 -5.42
CA ASP A 3 5.18 -12.69 -4.11
C ASP A 3 5.89 -11.33 -4.08
N ILE A 4 7.10 -11.27 -4.65
CA ILE A 4 7.86 -10.02 -4.82
C ILE A 4 7.10 -9.06 -5.74
N LEU A 5 6.60 -9.56 -6.88
CA LEU A 5 5.82 -8.75 -7.82
C LEU A 5 4.55 -8.20 -7.15
N PHE A 6 3.85 -9.05 -6.40
CA PHE A 6 2.63 -8.69 -5.67
C PHE A 6 2.91 -7.60 -4.63
N VAL A 7 3.97 -7.76 -3.83
CA VAL A 7 4.43 -6.75 -2.87
C VAL A 7 4.78 -5.45 -3.57
N THR A 8 5.56 -5.48 -4.65
CA THR A 8 6.00 -4.27 -5.35
C THR A 8 4.81 -3.52 -5.95
N VAL A 9 3.86 -4.21 -6.56
CA VAL A 9 2.64 -3.59 -7.12
C VAL A 9 1.76 -3.03 -6.00
N THR A 10 1.57 -3.77 -4.91
CA THR A 10 0.74 -3.31 -3.79
C THR A 10 1.37 -2.11 -3.08
N ALA A 11 2.70 -2.10 -2.92
CA ALA A 11 3.44 -0.97 -2.37
C ALA A 11 3.29 0.28 -3.24
N PHE A 12 3.32 0.12 -4.57
CA PHE A 12 3.11 1.23 -5.50
C PHE A 12 1.70 1.80 -5.41
N ILE A 13 0.67 0.93 -5.32
CA ILE A 13 -0.73 1.35 -5.15
C ILE A 13 -0.92 2.06 -3.81
N ALA A 14 -0.36 1.52 -2.73
CA ALA A 14 -0.43 2.12 -1.40
C ALA A 14 0.23 3.50 -1.37
N TRP A 15 1.43 3.63 -1.94
CA TRP A 15 2.14 4.91 -2.07
C TRP A 15 1.31 5.92 -2.86
N HIS A 16 0.82 5.52 -4.04
CA HIS A 16 0.01 6.39 -4.87
C HIS A 16 -1.29 6.82 -4.15
N GLY A 17 -1.95 5.90 -3.44
CA GLY A 17 -3.16 6.20 -2.65
C GLY A 17 -2.91 7.14 -1.47
N LEU A 18 -1.72 7.09 -0.87
CA LEU A 18 -1.35 7.93 0.29
C LEU A 18 -0.79 9.30 -0.12
N THR A 19 -0.06 9.36 -1.23
CA THR A 19 0.61 10.58 -1.71
C THR A 19 -0.29 11.43 -2.62
N TRP A 20 -1.35 10.86 -3.19
CA TRP A 20 -2.27 11.61 -4.04
C TRP A 20 -3.02 12.68 -3.23
N ARG A 21 -2.86 13.94 -3.64
CA ARG A 21 -3.59 15.10 -3.12
C ARG A 21 -4.32 15.76 -4.27
N ASN A 22 -5.55 16.19 -4.03
CA ASN A 22 -6.31 16.92 -5.05
C ASN A 22 -5.73 18.35 -5.23
N GLU A 23 -6.20 19.06 -6.25
CA GLU A 23 -5.75 20.43 -6.57
C GLU A 23 -6.09 21.45 -5.46
N ALA A 24 -7.03 21.14 -4.57
CA ALA A 24 -7.34 21.93 -3.37
C ALA A 24 -6.42 21.61 -2.17
N GLY A 25 -5.49 20.65 -2.32
CA GLY A 25 -4.58 20.21 -1.27
C GLY A 25 -5.22 19.31 -0.20
N GLU A 26 -6.49 18.94 -0.36
CA GLU A 26 -7.25 18.08 0.54
C GLU A 26 -7.09 16.61 0.14
N SER A 27 -6.75 15.77 1.12
CA SER A 27 -6.74 14.33 0.91
C SER A 27 -8.16 13.81 1.07
N ASP A 28 -8.69 13.24 0.00
CA ASP A 28 -9.99 12.57 -0.03
C ASP A 28 -9.96 11.42 1.00
N ALA A 29 -10.68 11.57 2.12
CA ALA A 29 -10.54 10.71 3.31
C ALA A 29 -10.72 9.22 2.99
N VAL A 30 -11.62 8.91 2.05
CA VAL A 30 -11.87 7.54 1.57
C VAL A 30 -10.64 6.96 0.85
N ARG A 31 -9.96 7.80 0.06
CA ARG A 31 -8.79 7.41 -0.74
C ARG A 31 -7.57 7.19 0.16
N LEU A 32 -7.45 8.02 1.20
CA LEU A 32 -6.41 7.88 2.22
C LEU A 32 -6.65 6.65 3.11
N LEU A 33 -7.92 6.37 3.47
CA LEU A 33 -8.31 5.13 4.16
C LEU A 33 -7.99 3.90 3.30
N PHE A 34 -8.34 3.93 2.02
CA PHE A 34 -8.05 2.83 1.10
C PHE A 34 -6.54 2.62 0.91
N GLY A 35 -5.77 3.71 0.76
CA GLY A 35 -4.31 3.67 0.71
C GLY A 35 -3.69 3.11 2.00
N ALA A 36 -4.20 3.47 3.17
CA ALA A 36 -3.74 2.95 4.46
C ALA A 36 -4.03 1.45 4.61
N ILE A 37 -5.21 0.97 4.21
CA ILE A 37 -5.56 -0.47 4.24
C ILE A 37 -4.66 -1.25 3.27
N ALA A 38 -4.43 -0.73 2.06
CA ALA A 38 -3.53 -1.32 1.08
C ALA A 38 -2.09 -1.42 1.62
N LEU A 39 -1.62 -0.38 2.32
CA LEU A 39 -0.30 -0.37 2.97
C LEU A 39 -0.21 -1.47 4.05
N LEU A 40 -1.22 -1.59 4.92
CA LEU A 40 -1.25 -2.62 5.97
C LEU A 40 -1.21 -4.03 5.38
N PHE A 41 -1.96 -4.27 4.30
CA PHE A 41 -1.92 -5.55 3.58
C PHE A 41 -0.56 -5.79 2.90
N CYS A 42 0.03 -4.76 2.29
CA CYS A 42 1.35 -4.84 1.70
C CYS A 42 2.42 -5.20 2.74
N LEU A 43 2.40 -4.54 3.91
CA LEU A 43 3.30 -4.86 5.01
C LEU A 43 3.11 -6.31 5.46
N ARG A 44 1.86 -6.75 5.66
CA ARG A 44 1.57 -8.13 6.09
C ARG A 44 2.17 -9.15 5.13
N VAL A 45 2.00 -8.98 3.82
CA VAL A 45 2.60 -9.88 2.81
C VAL A 45 4.12 -9.77 2.79
N LEU A 46 4.69 -8.55 2.90
CA LEU A 46 6.14 -8.37 2.98
C LEU A 46 6.74 -9.11 4.20
N PHE A 47 6.11 -9.01 5.37
CA PHE A 47 6.62 -9.61 6.60
C PHE A 47 6.40 -11.14 6.65
N VAL A 48 5.24 -11.61 6.21
CA VAL A 48 4.88 -13.04 6.27
C VAL A 48 5.45 -13.83 5.09
N ASP A 49 5.30 -13.33 3.86
CA ASP A 49 5.67 -14.09 2.66
C ASP A 49 7.14 -13.90 2.26
N ILE A 50 7.70 -12.69 2.42
CA ILE A 50 9.11 -12.42 2.07
C ILE A 50 10.05 -12.62 3.26
N PHE A 51 9.81 -11.90 4.36
CA PHE A 51 10.68 -11.98 5.53
C PHE A 51 10.49 -13.27 6.34
N ARG A 52 9.37 -13.97 6.14
CA ARG A 52 9.04 -15.25 6.80
C ARG A 52 9.20 -15.17 8.32
N VAL A 53 8.82 -14.01 8.89
CA VAL A 53 8.97 -13.69 10.33
C VAL A 53 7.87 -14.36 11.17
N PHE A 54 7.00 -15.17 10.54
CA PHE A 54 5.97 -15.97 11.20
C PHE A 54 5.80 -17.34 10.51
#